data_AF-A0A257MDQ5-F1
#
_entry.id   AF-A0A257MDQ5-F1
#
_cell.length_a   1.000
_cell.length_b   1.000
_cell.length_c   1.000
_cell.angle_alpha   90.00
_cell.angle_beta   90.00
_cell.angle_gamma   90.00
#
_symmetry.space_group_name_H-M   'P 1'
#
loop_
_entity.id
_entity.type
_entity.pdbx_description
1 polymer ?
#
loop_
_entity_poly.entity_id
_entity_poly.type
_entity_poly.pdbx_seq_one_letter_code
_entity_poly.pdbx_strand_id
1 'polypeptide(L)'
;VSPDRISKINAAGHFGNEIVILEAALRRKETAAFISLLREQLPIPELQRLRGEMEERLVDESHFHLRLDKQAAYKGMLHLTESKDALDVTILVKTFPARRAAALKILSELL
;
A
#
# COMPACT_ATOMS: atom_id res chain seq x y z
N VAL A 1 0.80 2.34 -14.67
CA VAL A 1 0.84 0.87 -14.85
C VAL A 1 0.09 0.56 -16.13
N SER A 2 0.64 -0.25 -17.05
CA SER A 2 -0.14 -0.65 -18.24
C SER A 2 -1.35 -1.49 -17.79
N PRO A 3 -2.56 -1.28 -18.34
CA PRO A 3 -3.75 -2.06 -17.98
C PRO A 3 -3.54 -3.57 -18.07
N ASP A 4 -2.67 -4.01 -18.97
CA ASP A 4 -2.30 -5.43 -19.19
C ASP A 4 -1.59 -6.10 -18.01
N ARG A 5 -1.23 -5.34 -16.96
CA ARG A 5 -0.57 -5.84 -15.74
C ARG A 5 -1.51 -5.99 -14.55
N ILE A 6 -2.81 -5.77 -14.76
CA ILE A 6 -3.83 -5.96 -13.73
C ILE A 6 -4.48 -7.33 -13.95
N SER A 7 -4.36 -8.24 -12.97
CA SER A 7 -5.09 -9.50 -12.99
C SER A 7 -6.52 -9.30 -12.49
N LYS A 8 -7.46 -10.04 -13.09
CA LYS A 8 -8.88 -10.05 -12.74
C LYS A 8 -9.30 -11.44 -12.31
N ILE A 9 -9.86 -11.55 -11.11
CA ILE A 9 -10.33 -12.83 -10.55
C ILE A 9 -11.79 -12.63 -10.11
N ASN A 10 -12.70 -13.49 -10.57
CA ASN A 10 -14.06 -13.54 -10.05
C ASN A 10 -14.06 -14.36 -8.76
N ALA A 11 -14.72 -13.85 -7.72
CA ALA A 11 -14.79 -14.51 -6.42
C ALA A 11 -16.16 -14.30 -5.78
N ALA A 12 -16.46 -15.06 -4.73
CA ALA A 12 -17.61 -14.82 -3.87
C ALA A 12 -17.17 -13.97 -2.67
N GLY A 13 -17.86 -12.86 -2.44
CA GLY A 13 -17.67 -12.02 -1.27
C GLY A 13 -18.18 -12.71 0.00
N HIS A 14 -17.96 -12.05 1.14
CA HIS A 14 -18.29 -12.60 2.46
C HIS A 14 -19.74 -13.08 2.60
N PHE A 15 -20.69 -12.43 1.93
CA PHE A 15 -22.11 -12.77 1.94
C PHE A 15 -22.58 -13.54 0.69
N GLY A 16 -21.66 -14.15 -0.06
CA GLY A 16 -21.98 -14.92 -1.27
C GLY A 16 -22.26 -14.07 -2.52
N ASN A 17 -22.24 -12.74 -2.40
CA ASN A 17 -22.34 -11.84 -3.55
C ASN A 17 -21.12 -11.99 -4.47
N GLU A 18 -21.33 -12.03 -5.78
CA GLU A 18 -20.21 -12.04 -6.72
C GLU A 18 -19.40 -10.74 -6.62
N ILE A 19 -18.09 -10.89 -6.52
CA ILE A 19 -17.13 -9.79 -6.52
C ILE A 19 -16.03 -10.06 -7.56
N VAL A 20 -15.35 -9.00 -7.94
CA VAL A 20 -14.16 -9.06 -8.79
C VAL A 20 -12.99 -8.52 -8.00
N ILE A 21 -11.94 -9.33 -7.88
CA ILE A 21 -10.66 -8.92 -7.31
C ILE A 21 -9.78 -8.45 -8.48
N LEU A 22 -9.29 -7.21 -8.36
CA LEU A 22 -8.30 -6.63 -9.25
C LEU A 22 -6.97 -6.53 -8.50
N GLU A 23 -5.93 -7.12 -9.05
CA GLU A 23 -4.60 -7.09 -8.45
C GLU A 23 -3.56 -6.56 -9.42
N ALA A 24 -2.64 -5.75 -8.91
CA ALA A 24 -1.50 -5.26 -9.67
C ALA A 24 -0.24 -5.38 -8.81
N ALA A 25 0.84 -5.86 -9.41
CA ALA A 25 2.14 -5.94 -8.75
C ALA A 25 3.12 -4.94 -9.36
N LEU A 26 3.61 -4.02 -8.55
CA LEU A 26 4.66 -3.07 -8.94
C LEU A 26 6.05 -3.68 -8.69
N ARG A 27 6.98 -3.50 -9.63
CA ARG A 27 8.36 -3.99 -9.46
C ARG A 27 9.40 -2.91 -9.71
N ARG A 28 10.49 -2.95 -8.95
CA ARG A 28 11.71 -2.13 -9.15
C ARG A 28 11.36 -0.64 -9.21
N LYS A 29 11.52 -0.01 -10.38
CA LYS A 29 11.30 1.42 -10.61
C LYS A 29 9.86 1.85 -10.33
N GLU A 30 8.88 0.98 -10.61
CA GLU A 30 7.47 1.28 -10.35
C GLU A 30 7.20 1.37 -8.85
N THR A 31 7.80 0.48 -8.06
CA THR A 31 7.72 0.51 -6.59
C THR A 31 8.33 1.80 -6.05
N ALA A 32 9.52 2.19 -6.51
CA ALA A 32 10.16 3.43 -6.09
C ALA A 32 9.32 4.67 -6.43
N ALA A 33 8.77 4.73 -7.66
CA ALA A 33 7.88 5.81 -8.07
C ALA A 33 6.61 5.88 -7.22
N PHE A 34 6.03 4.73 -6.85
CA PHE A 34 4.88 4.68 -5.96
C PHE A 34 5.20 5.20 -4.56
N ILE A 35 6.36 4.85 -3.98
CA ILE A 35 6.79 5.40 -2.69
C ILE A 35 7.01 6.92 -2.77
N SER A 36 7.63 7.42 -3.84
CA SER A 36 7.75 8.87 -4.07
C SER A 36 6.38 9.55 -4.15
N LEU A 37 5.42 8.94 -4.84
CA LEU A 37 4.04 9.41 -4.92
C LEU A 37 3.39 9.49 -3.53
N LEU A 38 3.56 8.47 -2.68
CA LEU A 38 3.06 8.48 -1.31
C LEU A 38 3.62 9.67 -0.54
N ARG A 39 4.94 9.87 -0.57
CA ARG A 39 5.63 10.94 0.16
C ARG A 39 5.24 12.34 -0.33
N GLU A 40 5.02 12.49 -1.64
CA GLU A 40 4.79 13.80 -2.26
C GLU A 40 3.32 14.21 -2.30
N GLN A 41 2.39 13.25 -2.33
CA GLN A 41 0.96 13.55 -2.52
C GLN A 41 0.08 13.23 -1.31
N LEU A 42 0.54 12.44 -0.33
CA LEU A 42 -0.23 12.29 0.91
C LEU A 42 -0.32 13.64 1.63
N PRO A 43 -1.50 14.02 2.15
CA PRO A 43 -1.61 15.16 3.04
C PRO A 43 -0.64 15.02 4.21
N ILE A 44 0.03 16.12 4.58
CA ILE A 44 1.04 16.13 5.64
C ILE A 44 0.53 15.45 6.94
N PRO A 45 -0.69 15.70 7.44
CA PRO A 45 -1.19 15.04 8.64
C PRO A 45 -1.28 13.51 8.49
N GLU A 46 -1.66 13.03 7.29
CA GLU A 46 -1.77 11.61 6.99
C GLU A 46 -0.41 10.95 6.83
N LEU A 47 0.56 11.65 6.21
CA LEU A 47 1.93 11.16 6.13
C LEU A 47 2.55 11.04 7.53
N GLN A 48 2.34 12.03 8.41
CA GLN A 48 2.80 11.95 9.80
C GLN A 48 2.11 10.81 10.56
N ARG A 49 0.81 10.60 10.34
CA ARG A 49 0.09 9.45 10.90
C ARG A 49 0.67 8.12 10.40
N LEU A 50 0.90 7.98 9.10
CA LEU A 50 1.52 6.78 8.52
C LEU A 50 2.89 6.50 9.12
N ARG A 51 3.68 7.55 9.37
CA ARG A 51 4.97 7.45 10.04
C ARG A 51 4.85 7.02 11.50
N GLY A 52 3.90 7.58 12.24
CA GLY A 52 3.64 7.20 13.63
C GLY A 52 3.14 5.76 13.79
N GLU A 53 2.37 5.28 12.82
CA GLU A 53 1.79 3.93 12.80
C GLU A 53 2.69 2.91 12.07
N MET A 54 3.93 3.28 11.70
CA MET A 54 4.80 2.43 10.87
C MET A 54 5.03 1.05 11.48
N GLU A 55 5.21 1.00 12.79
CA GLU A 55 5.45 -0.25 13.51
C GLU A 55 4.21 -1.14 13.48
N GLU A 56 3.03 -0.61 13.79
CA GLU A 56 1.77 -1.37 13.79
C GLU A 56 1.41 -1.89 12.40
N ARG A 57 1.74 -1.10 11.36
CA ARG A 57 1.46 -1.42 9.95
C ARG A 57 2.49 -2.36 9.32
N LEU A 58 3.67 -2.53 9.94
CA LEU A 58 4.65 -3.52 9.53
C LEU A 58 4.27 -4.87 10.16
N VAL A 59 3.82 -5.80 9.35
CA VAL A 59 3.49 -7.18 9.74
C VAL A 59 4.72 -8.07 9.54
N ASP A 60 4.90 -8.98 10.50
CA ASP A 60 6.08 -9.84 10.63
C ASP A 60 7.38 -9.01 10.67
N GLU A 61 8.22 -9.15 9.65
CA GLU A 61 9.51 -8.47 9.54
C GLU A 61 9.65 -7.65 8.25
N SER A 62 8.66 -7.66 7.35
CA SER A 62 8.85 -7.13 5.99
C SER A 62 7.60 -6.66 5.24
N HIS A 63 6.37 -6.94 5.68
CA HIS A 63 5.18 -6.55 4.94
C HIS A 63 4.57 -5.29 5.52
N PHE A 64 4.70 -4.16 4.82
CA PHE A 64 4.13 -2.89 5.25
C PHE A 64 2.76 -2.67 4.59
N HIS A 65 1.72 -2.53 5.40
CA HIS A 65 0.34 -2.45 4.96
C HIS A 65 -0.23 -1.05 5.09
N LEU A 66 -0.89 -0.59 4.03
CA LEU A 66 -1.71 0.61 4.08
C LEU A 66 -2.92 0.46 3.16
N ARG A 67 -3.92 1.31 3.40
CA ARG A 67 -5.14 1.36 2.61
C ARG A 67 -5.33 2.77 2.09
N LEU A 68 -5.57 2.87 0.79
CA LEU A 68 -5.85 4.12 0.12
C LEU A 68 -7.34 4.22 -0.21
N ASP A 69 -7.90 5.41 -0.04
CA ASP A 69 -9.30 5.67 -0.40
C ASP A 69 -9.47 5.49 -1.92
N LYS A 70 -10.30 4.51 -2.29
CA LYS A 70 -10.53 4.13 -3.69
C LYS A 70 -11.18 5.27 -4.49
N GLN A 71 -12.10 6.01 -3.87
CA GLN A 71 -12.83 7.09 -4.54
C GLN A 71 -11.95 8.34 -4.71
N ALA A 72 -11.10 8.64 -3.73
CA ALA A 72 -10.08 9.68 -3.85
C ALA A 72 -9.04 9.34 -4.92
N ALA A 73 -8.53 8.10 -4.91
CA ALA A 73 -7.56 7.63 -5.89
C ALA A 73 -8.08 7.71 -7.32
N TYR A 74 -9.36 7.38 -7.54
CA TYR A 74 -10.04 7.56 -8.83
C TYR A 74 -10.04 9.03 -9.30
N LYS A 75 -10.10 9.98 -8.37
CA LYS A 75 -10.02 11.43 -8.64
C LYS A 75 -8.59 11.95 -8.71
N GLY A 76 -7.58 11.08 -8.66
CA GLY A 76 -6.17 11.46 -8.67
C GLY A 76 -5.67 12.06 -7.35
N MET A 77 -6.40 11.85 -6.25
CA MET A 77 -6.01 12.28 -4.91
C MET A 77 -5.58 11.07 -4.08
N LEU A 78 -4.60 11.27 -3.21
CA LEU A 78 -4.08 10.20 -2.36
C LEU A 78 -4.46 10.45 -0.91
N HIS A 79 -5.32 9.59 -0.37
CA HIS A 79 -5.74 9.63 1.03
C HIS A 79 -5.68 8.24 1.63
N LEU A 80 -5.21 8.15 2.88
CA LEU A 80 -5.31 6.96 3.71
C LEU A 80 -6.75 6.78 4.17
N THR A 81 -7.18 5.53 4.29
CA THR A 81 -8.51 5.19 4.81
C THR A 81 -8.47 3.96 5.67
N GLU A 82 -9.38 3.87 6.64
CA GLU A 82 -9.64 2.64 7.40
C GLU A 82 -10.88 1.90 6.86
N SER A 83 -11.49 2.42 5.79
CA SER A 83 -12.63 1.80 5.10
C SER A 83 -12.28 0.39 4.62
N LYS A 84 -13.29 -0.49 4.62
CA LYS A 84 -13.20 -1.80 3.98
C LYS A 84 -13.23 -1.70 2.45
N ASP A 85 -13.79 -0.61 1.91
CA ASP A 85 -13.82 -0.34 0.48
C ASP A 85 -12.64 0.55 0.09
N ALA A 86 -11.45 -0.05 0.03
CA ALA A 86 -10.19 0.64 -0.17
C ALA A 86 -9.33 -0.08 -1.22
N LEU A 87 -8.32 0.63 -1.73
CA LEU A 87 -7.19 -0.03 -2.38
C LEU A 87 -6.26 -0.55 -1.28
N ASP A 88 -6.23 -1.88 -1.11
CA ASP A 88 -5.31 -2.52 -0.19
C ASP A 88 -3.91 -2.59 -0.82
N VAL A 89 -2.91 -2.06 -0.12
CA VAL A 89 -1.54 -1.98 -0.62
C VAL A 89 -0.61 -2.63 0.38
N THR A 90 0.14 -3.61 -0.11
CA THR A 90 1.21 -4.28 0.64
C THR A 90 2.55 -4.01 -0.02
N ILE A 91 3.49 -3.45 0.74
CA ILE A 91 4.86 -3.18 0.30
C ILE A 91 5.80 -4.17 0.98
N LEU A 92 6.50 -5.00 0.20
CA LEU A 92 7.52 -5.91 0.71
C LEU A 92 8.87 -5.18 0.89
N VAL A 93 9.27 -4.98 2.13
CA VAL A 93 10.53 -4.36 2.55
C VAL A 93 11.59 -5.44 2.77
N LYS A 94 12.46 -5.65 1.78
CA LYS A 94 13.51 -6.69 1.85
C LYS A 94 14.73 -6.20 2.64
N THR A 95 15.10 -6.95 3.68
CA THR A 95 16.32 -6.75 4.47
C THR A 95 17.13 -8.06 4.54
N PHE A 96 18.47 -7.95 4.63
CA PHE A 96 19.36 -9.11 4.70
C PHE A 96 20.39 -8.94 5.84
N PRO A 97 20.29 -9.72 6.93
CA PRO A 97 19.20 -10.66 7.26
C PRO A 97 17.86 -9.94 7.45
N ALA A 98 16.75 -10.69 7.33
CA ALA A 98 15.42 -10.15 7.60
C ALA A 98 15.35 -9.68 9.05
N ARG A 99 15.13 -8.37 9.25
CA ARG A 99 15.01 -7.77 10.57
C ARG A 99 14.00 -6.64 10.55
N ARG A 100 13.00 -6.75 11.43
CA ARG A 100 11.96 -5.73 11.64
C ARG A 100 12.54 -4.32 11.83
N ALA A 101 13.54 -4.17 12.70
CA ALA A 101 14.19 -2.88 12.95
C ALA A 101 14.87 -2.28 11.70
N ALA A 102 15.46 -3.13 10.85
CA ALA A 102 16.05 -2.66 9.59
C ALA A 102 14.97 -2.25 8.58
N ALA A 103 13.84 -2.96 8.54
CA ALA A 103 12.71 -2.60 7.69
C ALA A 103 12.08 -1.27 8.12
N LEU A 104 11.88 -1.05 9.42
CA LEU A 104 11.40 0.22 9.95
C LEU A 104 12.34 1.38 9.62
N LYS A 105 13.65 1.17 9.73
CA LYS A 105 14.64 2.17 9.31
C LYS A 105 14.49 2.55 7.84
N ILE A 106 14.40 1.55 6.95
CA ILE A 106 14.19 1.80 5.51
C ILE A 106 12.89 2.57 5.27
N LEU A 107 11.78 2.18 5.91
CA LEU A 107 10.50 2.87 5.76
C LEU A 107 10.59 4.32 6.25
N SER A 108 11.28 4.58 7.36
CA SER A 108 11.46 5.93 7.90
C SER A 108 12.31 6.86 7.03
N GLU A 109 13.21 6.31 6.22
CA GLU A 109 14.01 7.07 5.27
C GLU A 109 13.25 7.38 3.97
N LEU A 110 12.28 6.51 3.63
CA LEU A 110 11.54 6.58 2.37
C LEU A 110 10.24 7.40 2.47
N LEU A 111 9.54 7.31 3.60
CA LEU A 111 8.25 7.96 3.86
C LEU A 111 8.45 9.23 4.67
#